data_AF-A0A2E2VFA0-F1
#
_entry.id   AF-A0A2E2VFA0-F1
#
_cell.length_a   1.000
_cell.length_b   1.000
_cell.length_c   1.000
_cell.angle_alpha   90.00
_cell.angle_beta   90.00
_cell.angle_gamma   90.00
#
_symmetry.space_group_name_H-M   'P 1'
#
loop_
_entity.id
_entity.type
_entity.pdbx_description
1 polymer ?
#
loop_
_entity_poly.entity_id
_entity_poly.type
_entity_poly.pdbx_seq_one_letter_code
_entity_poly.pdbx_strand_id
1 'polypeptide(L)'
;MVAISGVSACIGGAFFPCDPGCEFQSLTGTLHNVAGLTGFVAAIAGMFVISRRIILDSYWQVLYRFSWIFGIAALVSLVLWIGVAKAAEVCSVNGVLQRLFIGVRFIWVEVMAIRLFSLSSRSKIS
;
A
#
# COMPACT_ATOMS: atom_id res chain seq x y z
N MET A 1 -1.51 -1.89 -10.93
CA MET A 1 -1.80 -1.93 -9.48
C MET A 1 -0.92 -0.99 -8.68
N VAL A 2 0.41 -1.14 -8.67
CA VAL A 2 1.32 -0.19 -7.98
C VAL A 2 1.25 1.22 -8.58
N ALA A 3 1.23 1.36 -9.92
CA ALA A 3 1.07 2.64 -10.59
C ALA A 3 -0.27 3.33 -10.25
N ILE A 4 -1.38 2.57 -10.22
CA ILE A 4 -2.70 3.06 -9.81
C ILE A 4 -2.65 3.58 -8.36
N SER A 5 -1.96 2.85 -7.49
CA SER A 5 -1.74 3.23 -6.10
C SER A 5 -0.88 4.49 -5.94
N GLY A 6 0.09 4.72 -6.83
CA GLY A 6 0.85 5.96 -6.88
C GLY A 6 0.02 7.15 -7.37
N VAL A 7 -0.70 6.97 -8.49
CA VAL A 7 -1.56 8.00 -9.08
C VAL A 7 -2.66 8.45 -8.12
N SER A 8 -3.33 7.51 -7.46
CA SER A 8 -4.36 7.83 -6.46
C SER A 8 -3.80 8.63 -5.28
N ALA A 9 -2.59 8.30 -4.79
CA ALA A 9 -1.94 9.06 -3.73
C ALA A 9 -1.61 10.50 -4.19
N CYS A 10 -1.10 10.67 -5.41
CA CYS A 10 -0.84 11.98 -5.98
C CYS A 10 -2.12 12.79 -6.14
N ILE A 11 -3.19 12.19 -6.67
CA ILE A 11 -4.46 12.87 -6.90
C ILE A 11 -5.10 13.29 -5.57
N GLY A 12 -5.20 12.36 -4.62
CA GLY A 12 -5.74 12.62 -3.29
C GLY A 12 -4.93 13.68 -2.55
N GLY A 13 -3.59 13.62 -2.57
CA GLY A 13 -2.75 14.58 -1.86
C GLY A 13 -2.66 15.96 -2.51
N ALA A 14 -2.63 16.03 -3.84
CA ALA A 14 -2.35 17.27 -4.57
C ALA A 14 -3.61 18.08 -4.93
N PHE A 15 -4.74 17.40 -5.20
CA PHE A 15 -5.93 18.06 -5.72
C PHE A 15 -7.12 18.02 -4.77
N PHE A 16 -7.13 17.09 -3.80
CA PHE A 16 -8.25 16.90 -2.88
C PHE A 16 -7.79 17.03 -1.42
N PRO A 17 -7.72 18.24 -0.83
CA PRO A 17 -7.41 18.39 0.59
C PRO A 17 -8.32 17.51 1.46
N CYS A 18 -7.72 16.79 2.42
CA CYS A 18 -8.49 15.96 3.35
C CYS A 18 -9.22 16.85 4.37
N ASP A 19 -10.43 16.46 4.73
CA ASP A 19 -11.12 17.05 5.87
C ASP A 19 -10.34 16.74 7.17
N PRO A 20 -10.49 17.54 8.24
CA PRO A 20 -9.91 17.21 9.55
C PRO A 20 -10.34 15.81 10.00
N GLY A 21 -9.36 15.00 10.43
CA GLY A 21 -9.61 13.60 10.77
C GLY A 21 -9.88 12.68 9.59
N CYS A 22 -9.89 13.19 8.36
CA CYS A 22 -10.34 12.51 7.15
C CYS A 22 -11.76 11.96 7.29
N GLU A 23 -12.65 12.81 7.80
CA GLU A 23 -14.09 12.59 7.83
C GLU A 23 -14.73 12.85 6.45
N PHE A 24 -15.94 12.36 6.23
CA PHE A 24 -16.67 12.50 4.95
C PHE A 24 -17.59 13.73 4.97
N GLN A 25 -17.05 14.92 5.25
CA GLN A 25 -17.88 16.13 5.45
C GLN A 25 -18.01 16.97 4.18
N SER A 26 -16.91 17.16 3.45
CA SER A 26 -16.90 17.89 2.19
C SER A 26 -16.85 16.95 0.99
N LEU A 27 -17.30 17.42 -0.18
CA LEU A 27 -17.16 16.69 -1.44
C LEU A 27 -15.68 16.41 -1.73
N THR A 28 -14.82 17.38 -1.47
CA THR A 28 -13.37 17.26 -1.67
C THR A 28 -12.74 16.24 -0.72
N GLY A 29 -13.10 16.26 0.57
CA GLY A 29 -12.67 15.25 1.54
C GLY A 29 -13.19 13.84 1.20
N THR A 30 -14.42 13.75 0.69
CA THR A 30 -14.98 12.49 0.17
C THR A 30 -14.18 11.97 -1.01
N LEU A 31 -13.86 12.83 -2.00
CA LEU A 31 -13.03 12.46 -3.15
C LEU A 31 -11.61 12.06 -2.72
N HIS A 32 -11.03 12.73 -1.73
CA HIS A 32 -9.76 12.35 -1.13
C HIS A 32 -9.82 10.93 -0.57
N ASN A 33 -10.83 10.64 0.27
CA ASN A 33 -10.98 9.34 0.93
C ASN A 33 -11.22 8.20 -0.08
N VAL A 34 -12.05 8.45 -1.11
CA VAL A 34 -12.32 7.46 -2.18
C VAL A 34 -11.06 7.19 -3.00
N ALA A 35 -10.32 8.24 -3.38
CA ALA A 35 -9.05 8.09 -4.09
C ALA A 35 -8.04 7.30 -3.23
N GLY A 36 -7.90 7.66 -1.94
CA GLY A 36 -7.03 6.99 -0.99
C GLY A 36 -7.36 5.50 -0.84
N LEU A 37 -8.63 5.17 -0.58
CA LEU A 37 -9.07 3.77 -0.42
C LEU A 37 -8.83 2.96 -1.69
N THR A 38 -9.09 3.54 -2.86
CA THR A 38 -8.80 2.92 -4.16
C THR A 38 -7.31 2.61 -4.29
N GLY A 39 -6.45 3.55 -3.89
CA GLY A 39 -5.01 3.37 -3.86
C GLY A 39 -4.56 2.26 -2.90
N PHE A 40 -5.18 2.17 -1.73
CA PHE A 40 -4.88 1.16 -0.71
C PHE A 40 -5.22 -0.24 -1.20
N VAL A 41 -6.44 -0.44 -1.72
CA VAL A 41 -6.88 -1.71 -2.29
C VAL A 41 -6.00 -2.11 -3.48
N ALA A 42 -5.67 -1.16 -4.35
CA ALA A 42 -4.78 -1.41 -5.48
C ALA A 42 -3.37 -1.83 -5.05
N ALA A 43 -2.82 -1.27 -3.96
CA ALA A 43 -1.54 -1.69 -3.42
C ALA A 43 -1.57 -3.14 -2.93
N ILE A 44 -2.55 -3.49 -2.10
CA ILE A 44 -2.72 -4.84 -1.53
C ILE A 44 -2.91 -5.87 -2.64
N ALA A 45 -3.81 -5.59 -3.60
CA ALA A 45 -4.01 -6.44 -4.76
C ALA A 45 -2.70 -6.59 -5.56
N GLY A 46 -1.93 -5.52 -5.70
CA GLY A 46 -0.61 -5.53 -6.32
C GLY A 46 0.37 -6.50 -5.67
N MET A 47 0.42 -6.56 -4.34
CA MET A 47 1.29 -7.47 -3.59
C MET A 47 0.96 -8.95 -3.89
N PHE A 48 -0.32 -9.31 -3.89
CA PHE A 48 -0.75 -10.67 -4.20
C PHE A 48 -0.53 -11.05 -5.68
N VAL A 49 -0.86 -10.13 -6.60
CA VAL A 49 -0.64 -10.34 -8.03
C VAL A 49 0.86 -10.52 -8.31
N ILE A 50 1.71 -9.67 -7.72
CA ILE A 50 3.17 -9.77 -7.89
C ILE A 50 3.69 -11.07 -7.28
N SER A 51 3.26 -11.42 -6.05
CA SER A 51 3.63 -12.70 -5.43
C SER A 51 3.34 -13.90 -6.32
N ARG A 52 2.14 -13.95 -6.94
CA ARG A 52 1.76 -15.01 -7.88
C ARG A 52 2.58 -15.01 -9.17
N ARG A 53 3.04 -13.85 -9.64
CA ARG A 53 3.86 -13.76 -10.86
C ARG A 53 5.31 -14.17 -10.59
N ILE A 54 5.90 -13.69 -9.50
CA ILE A 54 7.32 -13.89 -9.22
C ILE A 54 7.67 -15.32 -8.79
N ILE A 55 6.69 -16.13 -8.36
CA ILE A 55 6.93 -17.55 -8.06
C ILE A 55 7.37 -18.36 -9.29
N LEU A 56 7.02 -17.90 -10.50
CA LEU A 56 7.38 -18.56 -11.76
C LEU A 56 8.68 -18.01 -12.36
N ASP A 57 9.31 -17.01 -11.73
CA ASP A 57 10.50 -16.33 -12.22
C ASP A 57 11.71 -16.69 -11.34
N SER A 58 12.71 -17.34 -11.92
CA SER A 58 13.90 -17.82 -11.18
C SER A 58 14.70 -16.69 -10.52
N TYR A 59 14.65 -15.47 -11.05
CA TYR A 59 15.31 -14.29 -10.49
C TYR A 59 14.51 -13.64 -9.36
N TRP A 60 13.20 -13.85 -9.30
CA TRP A 60 12.32 -13.17 -8.32
C TRP A 60 11.67 -14.11 -7.30
N GLN A 61 11.70 -15.43 -7.53
CA GLN A 61 11.04 -16.42 -6.68
C GLN A 61 11.44 -16.29 -5.21
N VAL A 62 12.67 -15.87 -4.89
CA VAL A 62 13.10 -15.68 -3.48
C VAL A 62 12.19 -14.72 -2.69
N LEU A 63 11.50 -13.80 -3.36
CA LEU A 63 10.60 -12.82 -2.75
C LEU A 63 9.11 -13.21 -2.79
N TYR A 64 8.76 -14.42 -3.24
CA TYR A 64 7.35 -14.85 -3.35
C TYR A 64 6.65 -14.86 -1.99
N ARG A 65 7.28 -15.49 -0.97
CA ARG A 65 6.76 -15.55 0.40
C ARG A 65 6.73 -14.17 1.02
N PHE A 66 7.78 -13.38 0.80
CA PHE A 66 7.86 -12.01 1.27
C PHE A 66 6.66 -11.19 0.77
N SER A 67 6.41 -11.17 -0.55
CA SER A 67 5.29 -10.41 -1.12
C SER A 67 3.94 -10.92 -0.65
N TRP A 68 3.77 -12.23 -0.48
CA TRP A 68 2.53 -12.81 0.03
C TRP A 68 2.27 -12.42 1.49
N ILE A 69 3.28 -12.58 2.36
CA ILE A 69 3.20 -12.22 3.78
C ILE A 69 2.91 -10.72 3.94
N PHE A 70 3.59 -9.87 3.16
CA PHE A 70 3.33 -8.43 3.19
C PHE A 70 1.95 -8.06 2.65
N GLY A 71 1.42 -8.81 1.66
CA GLY A 71 0.03 -8.69 1.22
C GLY A 71 -0.96 -8.98 2.35
N ILE A 72 -0.74 -10.05 3.12
CA ILE A 72 -1.55 -10.39 4.30
C ILE A 72 -1.41 -9.33 5.38
N ALA A 73 -0.18 -8.90 5.70
CA ALA A 73 0.07 -7.87 6.69
C ALA A 73 -0.60 -6.53 6.32
N ALA A 74 -0.56 -6.14 5.04
CA ALA A 74 -1.21 -4.93 4.54
C ALA A 74 -2.74 -5.04 4.61
N LEU A 75 -3.31 -6.21 4.28
CA LEU A 75 -4.74 -6.47 4.40
C LEU A 75 -5.19 -6.40 5.87
N VAL A 76 -4.50 -7.12 6.77
CA VAL A 76 -4.83 -7.15 8.20
C VAL A 76 -4.70 -5.77 8.81
N SER A 77 -3.62 -5.04 8.54
CA SER A 77 -3.45 -3.68 9.07
C SER A 77 -4.49 -2.69 8.54
N LEU A 78 -4.90 -2.80 7.26
CA LEU A 78 -6.00 -2.00 6.73
C LEU A 78 -7.33 -2.32 7.41
N VAL A 79 -7.66 -3.60 7.57
CA VAL A 79 -8.90 -4.04 8.24
C VAL A 79 -8.91 -3.60 9.70
N LEU A 80 -7.80 -3.73 10.42
CA LEU A 80 -7.68 -3.24 11.79
C LEU A 80 -7.85 -1.73 11.86
N TRP A 81 -7.22 -0.99 10.95
CA TRP A 81 -7.32 0.46 10.93
C TRP A 81 -8.77 0.92 10.68
N ILE A 82 -9.41 0.42 9.62
CA ILE A 82 -10.79 0.79 9.28
C ILE A 82 -11.77 0.26 10.32
N GLY A 83 -11.65 -0.99 10.75
CA GLY A 83 -12.58 -1.61 11.70
C GLY A 83 -12.48 -1.02 13.11
N VAL A 84 -11.27 -0.84 13.64
CA VAL A 84 -11.07 -0.40 15.03
C VAL A 84 -11.08 1.13 15.13
N ALA A 85 -10.31 1.82 14.30
CA ALA A 85 -10.16 3.27 14.47
C ALA A 85 -11.31 4.07 13.84
N LYS A 86 -11.91 3.57 12.75
CA LYS A 86 -12.97 4.29 12.02
C LYS A 86 -14.36 3.77 12.33
N ALA A 87 -14.60 2.46 12.22
CA ALA A 87 -15.94 1.90 12.44
C ALA A 87 -16.30 1.78 13.93
N ALA A 88 -15.35 1.40 14.79
CA ALA A 88 -15.54 1.35 16.24
C ALA A 88 -15.15 2.65 16.96
N GLU A 89 -14.77 3.69 16.21
CA GLU A 89 -14.45 5.04 16.70
C GLU A 89 -13.40 5.09 17.84
N VAL A 90 -12.46 4.13 17.86
CA VAL A 90 -11.35 4.12 18.83
C VAL A 90 -10.26 5.09 18.35
N CYS A 91 -10.51 6.38 18.49
CA CYS A 91 -9.66 7.46 17.97
C CYS A 91 -8.21 7.42 18.48
N SER A 92 -7.97 6.88 19.69
CA SER A 92 -6.64 6.80 20.30
C SER A 92 -5.63 5.96 19.51
N VAL A 93 -6.10 4.99 18.71
CA VAL A 93 -5.22 4.10 17.92
C VAL A 93 -5.15 4.48 16.44
N ASN A 94 -5.92 5.49 15.99
CA ASN A 94 -6.04 5.87 14.58
C ASN A 94 -4.67 6.13 13.93
N GLY A 95 -3.88 7.02 14.54
CA GLY A 95 -2.57 7.37 14.00
C GLY A 95 -1.56 6.22 14.01
N VAL A 96 -1.68 5.27 14.96
CA VAL A 96 -0.79 4.11 15.06
C VAL A 96 -1.12 3.08 13.98
N LEU A 97 -2.40 2.73 13.84
CA LEU A 97 -2.86 1.75 12.85
C LEU A 97 -2.66 2.26 11.41
N GLN A 98 -2.88 3.55 11.18
CA GLN A 98 -2.57 4.19 9.90
C GLN A 98 -1.08 4.06 9.55
N ARG A 99 -0.17 4.41 10.48
CA ARG A 99 1.29 4.31 10.25
C ARG A 99 1.74 2.88 10.06
N LEU A 100 1.14 1.93 10.78
CA LEU A 100 1.43 0.51 10.60
C LEU A 100 1.10 0.07 9.16
N PHE A 101 -0.09 0.40 8.66
CA PHE A 101 -0.49 0.09 7.30
C PHE A 101 0.45 0.72 6.25
N ILE A 102 0.78 2.01 6.41
CA ILE A 102 1.70 2.73 5.52
C ILE A 102 3.11 2.11 5.56
N GLY A 103 3.60 1.78 6.76
CA GLY A 103 4.91 1.19 6.98
C GLY A 103 5.07 -0.16 6.28
N VAL A 104 4.08 -1.05 6.42
CA VAL A 104 4.06 -2.34 5.70
C VAL A 104 4.18 -2.11 4.19
N ARG A 105 3.42 -1.16 3.64
CA ARG A 105 3.46 -0.84 2.21
C ARG A 105 4.83 -0.32 1.77
N PHE A 106 5.43 0.59 2.51
CA PHE A 106 6.73 1.17 2.16
C PHE A 106 7.87 0.17 2.26
N ILE A 107 7.91 -0.67 3.29
CA ILE A 107 8.91 -1.74 3.40
C ILE A 107 8.80 -2.68 2.20
N TRP A 108 7.58 -3.06 1.80
CA TRP A 108 7.41 -3.90 0.62
C TRP A 108 7.93 -3.23 -0.65
N VAL A 109 7.58 -1.96 -0.89
CA VAL A 109 8.06 -1.20 -2.06
C VAL A 109 9.59 -1.10 -2.07
N GLU A 110 10.20 -0.79 -0.94
CA GLU A 110 11.65 -0.63 -0.80
C GLU A 110 12.39 -1.93 -1.13
N VAL A 111 11.94 -3.06 -0.58
CA VAL A 111 12.54 -4.37 -0.89
C VAL A 111 12.38 -4.74 -2.36
N MET A 112 11.23 -4.44 -2.98
CA MET A 112 11.06 -4.65 -4.43
C MET A 112 12.01 -3.76 -5.25
N ALA A 113 12.18 -2.49 -4.86
CA ALA A 113 13.07 -1.55 -5.53
C ALA A 113 14.55 -1.97 -5.41
N ILE A 114 14.99 -2.37 -4.22
CA ILE A 114 16.35 -2.89 -3.99
C ILE A 114 16.60 -4.14 -4.84
N ARG A 115 15.63 -5.06 -4.93
CA ARG A 115 15.78 -6.24 -5.78
C ARG A 115 15.92 -5.86 -7.25
N LEU A 116 15.07 -4.96 -7.73
CA LEU A 116 15.12 -4.47 -9.11
C LEU A 116 16.49 -3.83 -9.42
N PHE A 117 16.99 -2.99 -8.52
CA PHE A 117 18.30 -2.36 -8.65
C PHE A 117 19.44 -3.38 -8.67
N SER A 118 19.38 -4.40 -7.80
CA SER A 118 20.39 -5.46 -7.75
C SER A 118 20.44 -6.29 -9.04
N LEU A 119 19.29 -6.57 -9.65
CA LEU A 119 19.20 -7.32 -10.91
C LEU A 119 19.66 -6.47 -12.09
N SER A 120 19.28 -5.20 -12.13
CA SER A 120 19.75 -4.25 -13.15
C SER A 120 21.27 -4.09 -13.11
N SER A 121 21.87 -4.00 -11.93
CA SER A 121 23.32 -3.87 -11.77
C SER A 121 24.07 -5.12 -12.23
N ARG A 122 23.52 -6.33 -11.98
CA ARG A 122 24.11 -7.58 -12.47
C ARG A 122 24.04 -7.70 -14.00
N SER A 123 22.95 -7.26 -14.61
CA SER A 123 22.79 -7.26 -16.07
C SER A 123 23.76 -6.34 -16.81
N LYS A 124 24.33 -5.31 -16.15
CA LYS A 124 25.32 -4.41 -16.75
C LYS A 124 26.75 -4.97 -16.71
N ILE A 125 26.98 -6.04 -15.95
CA ILE A 125 28.31 -6.63 -15.72
C ILE A 125 28.49 -7.94 -16.53
N SER A 126 27.39 -8.57 -16.99
CA SER A 126 27.41 -9.70 -17.92
C SER A 126 27.46 -9.26 -19.38
#